data_AF-B7G8H1-F1
#
_entry.id   AF-B7G8H1-F1
#
_cell.length_a   1.000
_cell.length_b   1.000
_cell.length_c   1.000
_cell.angle_alpha   90.00
_cell.angle_beta   90.00
_cell.angle_gamma   90.00
#
_symmetry.space_group_name_H-M   'P 1'
#
loop_
_entity.id
_entity.type
_entity.pdbx_description
1 polymer ?
#
loop_
_entity_poly.entity_id
_entity_poly.type
_entity_poly.pdbx_seq_one_letter_code
_entity_poly.pdbx_strand_id
1 'polypeptide(L)'
;IEAIYERSSSLSAPAVKDFVSQLCHVSNLEISFHHTQPNIYNLQKLVEVTHYNMDKRPRLIFAELWVTVADHLTATALHSNPALAMYAVDSFRQLSIQYLKRDELEVFEFQKRFLKPLETVM
;
A
#
# COMPACT_ATOMS: atom_id res chain seq x y z
N ILE A 1 13.78 -14.77 0.17
CA ILE A 1 13.10 -13.58 0.73
C ILE A 1 11.81 -13.30 -0.04
N GLU A 2 11.86 -13.24 -1.38
CA GLU A 2 10.69 -13.05 -2.27
C GLU A 2 9.44 -13.90 -1.92
N ALA A 3 9.63 -15.20 -1.69
CA ALA A 3 8.55 -16.12 -1.32
C ALA A 3 7.77 -15.73 -0.04
N ILE A 4 8.34 -14.89 0.83
CA ILE A 4 7.66 -14.41 2.05
C ILE A 4 6.56 -13.40 1.67
N TYR A 5 6.84 -12.49 0.73
CA TYR A 5 5.89 -11.47 0.29
C TYR A 5 4.71 -12.08 -0.45
N GLU A 6 4.97 -13.03 -1.36
CA GLU A 6 3.92 -13.77 -2.06
C GLU A 6 3.02 -14.57 -1.11
N ARG A 7 3.60 -15.18 -0.07
CA ARG A 7 2.85 -15.96 0.93
C ARG A 7 2.14 -15.11 1.97
N SER A 8 2.25 -13.78 1.92
CA SER A 8 1.56 -12.86 2.85
C SER A 8 0.03 -13.02 2.82
N SER A 9 -0.55 -13.43 1.69
CA SER A 9 -1.98 -13.72 1.57
C SER A 9 -2.43 -14.92 2.42
N SER A 10 -1.51 -15.81 2.76
CA SER A 10 -1.77 -17.02 3.57
C SER A 10 -1.61 -16.79 5.07
N LEU A 11 -1.13 -15.62 5.49
CA LEU A 11 -1.02 -15.25 6.91
C LEU A 11 -2.42 -15.10 7.54
N SER A 12 -2.52 -15.23 8.86
CA SER A 12 -3.74 -14.82 9.57
C SER A 12 -3.96 -13.30 9.44
N ALA A 13 -5.19 -12.82 9.69
CA ALA A 13 -5.49 -11.39 9.62
C ALA A 13 -4.61 -10.54 10.57
N PRO A 14 -4.36 -10.93 11.83
CA PRO A 14 -3.42 -10.22 12.69
C PRO A 14 -1.98 -10.26 12.16
N ALA A 15 -1.52 -11.42 11.72
CA ALA A 15 -0.13 -11.58 11.26
C ALA A 15 0.17 -10.75 10.01
N VAL A 16 -0.76 -10.65 9.05
CA VAL A 16 -0.54 -9.78 7.88
C VAL A 16 -0.59 -8.30 8.23
N LYS A 17 -1.40 -7.91 9.23
CA LYS A 17 -1.44 -6.52 9.70
C LYS A 17 -0.12 -6.12 10.33
N ASP A 18 0.43 -6.97 11.20
CA ASP A 18 1.76 -6.76 11.77
C ASP A 18 2.84 -6.74 10.70
N PHE A 19 2.77 -7.67 9.74
CA PHE A 19 3.72 -7.74 8.62
C PHE A 19 3.71 -6.45 7.78
N VAL A 20 2.53 -5.95 7.40
CA VAL A 20 2.37 -4.70 6.64
C VAL A 20 2.90 -3.50 7.45
N SER A 21 2.59 -3.43 8.74
CA SER A 21 3.08 -2.37 9.63
C SER A 21 4.61 -2.34 9.69
N GLN A 22 5.25 -3.49 9.89
CA GLN A 22 6.71 -3.59 9.91
C GLN A 22 7.32 -3.29 8.54
N LEU A 23 6.66 -3.68 7.45
CA LEU A 23 7.12 -3.38 6.10
C LEU A 23 7.07 -1.87 5.81
N CYS A 24 6.01 -1.17 6.23
CA CYS A 24 5.94 0.29 6.18
C CYS A 24 7.06 0.92 7.02
N HIS A 25 7.31 0.41 8.23
CA HIS A 25 8.36 0.92 9.10
C HIS A 25 9.75 0.83 8.45
N VAL A 26 10.12 -0.34 7.92
CA VAL A 26 11.40 -0.53 7.24
C VAL A 26 11.48 0.31 5.96
N SER A 27 10.40 0.35 5.17
CA SER A 27 10.33 1.24 4.00
C SER A 27 10.55 2.70 4.38
N ASN A 28 9.99 3.17 5.49
CA ASN A 28 10.17 4.54 5.96
C ASN A 28 11.64 4.83 6.31
N LEU A 29 12.32 3.88 6.96
CA LEU A 29 13.76 4.00 7.24
C LEU A 29 14.56 4.12 5.94
N GLU A 30 14.28 3.28 4.94
CA GLU A 30 14.98 3.31 3.65
C GLU A 30 14.84 4.65 2.91
N ILE A 31 13.62 5.20 2.86
CA ILE A 31 13.34 6.43 2.09
C ILE A 31 13.74 7.71 2.84
N SER A 32 13.88 7.64 4.17
CA SER A 32 14.30 8.78 5.00
C SER A 32 15.77 9.15 4.81
N PHE A 33 16.60 8.25 4.31
CA PHE A 33 18.00 8.56 4.03
C PHE A 33 18.13 9.41 2.77
N HIS A 34 18.83 10.54 2.89
CA HIS A 34 19.15 11.42 1.77
C HIS A 34 20.25 10.80 0.89
N HIS A 35 19.85 9.88 0.02
CA HIS A 35 20.69 9.32 -1.04
C HIS A 35 20.39 9.98 -2.38
N THR A 36 21.41 10.06 -3.25
CA THR A 36 21.27 10.53 -4.63
C THR A 36 20.30 9.65 -5.42
N GLN A 37 20.22 8.37 -5.08
CA GLN A 37 19.23 7.43 -5.55
C GLN A 37 18.48 6.84 -4.35
N PRO A 38 17.17 7.08 -4.20
CA PRO A 38 16.41 6.57 -3.06
C PRO A 38 16.30 5.04 -3.11
N ASN A 39 16.51 4.38 -1.97
CA ASN A 39 16.23 2.95 -1.84
C ASN A 39 14.71 2.77 -1.66
N ILE A 40 14.08 2.12 -2.62
CA ILE A 40 12.62 1.89 -2.65
C ILE A 40 12.25 0.41 -2.56
N TYR A 41 13.18 -0.48 -2.19
CA TYR A 41 12.93 -1.92 -2.21
C TYR A 41 11.71 -2.32 -1.35
N ASN A 42 11.65 -1.92 -0.07
CA ASN A 42 10.51 -2.28 0.76
C ASN A 42 9.24 -1.48 0.41
N LEU A 43 9.38 -0.31 -0.22
CA LEU A 43 8.25 0.43 -0.78
C LEU A 43 7.62 -0.35 -1.96
N GLN A 44 8.45 -0.93 -2.84
CA GLN A 44 8.00 -1.83 -3.91
C GLN A 44 7.31 -3.07 -3.35
N LYS A 45 7.94 -3.72 -2.36
CA LYS A 45 7.34 -4.90 -1.72
C LYS A 45 6.05 -4.62 -0.99
N LEU A 46 5.89 -3.42 -0.43
CA LEU A 46 4.62 -3.00 0.17
C LEU A 46 3.49 -2.96 -0.86
N VAL A 47 3.76 -2.43 -2.06
CA VAL A 47 2.77 -2.38 -3.16
C VAL A 47 2.41 -3.79 -3.62
N GLU A 48 3.41 -4.67 -3.80
CA GLU A 48 3.19 -6.08 -4.15
C GLU A 48 2.35 -6.81 -3.11
N VAL A 49 2.70 -6.70 -1.82
CA VAL A 49 1.97 -7.31 -0.70
C VAL A 49 0.53 -6.82 -0.64
N THR A 50 0.32 -5.52 -0.87
CA THR A 50 -1.02 -4.93 -0.94
C THR A 50 -1.84 -5.56 -2.05
N HIS A 51 -1.25 -5.71 -3.24
CA HIS A 51 -1.88 -6.38 -4.37
C HIS A 51 -2.20 -7.85 -4.07
N TYR A 52 -1.26 -8.63 -3.53
CA TYR A 52 -1.49 -10.05 -3.17
C TYR A 52 -2.62 -10.25 -2.17
N ASN A 53 -2.83 -9.29 -1.26
CA ASN A 53 -3.87 -9.37 -0.24
C ASN A 53 -5.22 -8.78 -0.69
N MET A 54 -5.23 -7.98 -1.76
CA MET A 54 -6.42 -7.26 -2.24
C MET A 54 -7.62 -8.17 -2.47
N ASP A 55 -7.43 -9.24 -3.25
CA ASP A 55 -8.52 -10.15 -3.62
C ASP A 55 -8.65 -11.35 -2.68
N LYS A 56 -7.57 -11.72 -1.99
CA LYS A 56 -7.54 -12.89 -1.11
C LYS A 56 -8.20 -12.65 0.23
N ARG A 57 -8.30 -11.40 0.67
CA ARG A 57 -8.84 -11.02 1.98
C ARG A 57 -10.30 -10.58 1.88
N PRO A 58 -11.13 -10.87 2.90
CA PRO A 58 -12.42 -10.20 3.06
C PRO A 58 -12.26 -8.68 3.08
N ARG A 59 -13.20 -7.94 2.48
CA ARG A 59 -13.10 -6.48 2.27
C ARG A 59 -12.82 -5.69 3.55
N LEU A 60 -13.45 -6.06 4.67
CA LEU A 60 -13.22 -5.40 5.96
C LEU A 60 -11.78 -5.57 6.45
N ILE A 61 -11.25 -6.78 6.36
CA ILE A 61 -9.86 -7.07 6.76
C ILE A 61 -8.89 -6.33 5.82
N PHE A 62 -9.13 -6.36 4.51
CA PHE A 62 -8.30 -5.63 3.57
C PHE A 62 -8.35 -4.12 3.81
N ALA A 63 -9.52 -3.56 4.12
CA ALA A 63 -9.66 -2.14 4.41
C ALA A 63 -8.81 -1.71 5.62
N GLU A 64 -8.69 -2.56 6.66
CA GLU A 64 -7.78 -2.29 7.77
C GLU A 64 -6.30 -2.26 7.34
N LEU A 65 -5.88 -3.16 6.45
CA LEU A 65 -4.52 -3.13 5.89
C LEU A 65 -4.31 -1.87 5.04
N TRP A 66 -5.32 -1.54 4.23
CA TRP A 66 -5.27 -0.39 3.34
C TRP A 66 -5.06 0.91 4.08
N VAL A 67 -5.65 1.11 5.27
CA VAL A 67 -5.40 2.32 6.08
C VAL A 67 -3.89 2.50 6.30
N THR A 68 -3.19 1.47 6.77
CA THR A 68 -1.74 1.55 7.04
C THR A 68 -0.92 1.75 5.77
N VAL A 69 -1.27 1.08 4.67
CA VAL A 69 -0.58 1.23 3.39
C VAL A 69 -0.80 2.63 2.81
N ALA A 70 -2.04 3.09 2.81
CA ALA A 70 -2.45 4.38 2.27
C ALA A 70 -1.77 5.53 3.01
N ASP A 71 -1.69 5.48 4.33
CA ASP A 71 -1.01 6.51 5.13
C ASP A 71 0.47 6.59 4.74
N HIS A 72 1.15 5.45 4.61
CA HIS A 72 2.56 5.39 4.20
C HIS A 72 2.78 5.89 2.77
N LEU A 73 1.95 5.47 1.82
CA LEU A 73 2.01 5.95 0.44
C LEU A 73 1.69 7.45 0.34
N THR A 74 0.75 7.96 1.12
CA THR A 74 0.40 9.40 1.15
C THR A 74 1.58 10.22 1.64
N ALA A 75 2.20 9.82 2.76
CA ALA A 75 3.39 10.48 3.27
C ALA A 75 4.55 10.45 2.26
N THR A 76 4.73 9.32 1.58
CA THR A 76 5.76 9.16 0.54
C THR A 76 5.45 10.00 -0.72
N ALA A 77 4.18 10.15 -1.08
CA ALA A 77 3.75 10.97 -2.21
C ALA A 77 4.02 12.47 -1.98
N LEU A 78 4.06 12.90 -0.71
CA LEU A 78 4.39 14.27 -0.30
C LEU A 78 5.88 14.47 -0.01
N HIS A 79 6.72 13.47 -0.30
CA HIS A 79 8.14 13.51 -0.01
C HIS A 79 8.88 14.55 -0.89
N SER A 80 9.89 15.21 -0.33
CA SER A 80 10.66 16.26 -1.04
C SER A 80 11.49 15.74 -2.23
N ASN A 81 11.81 14.45 -2.21
CA ASN A 81 12.43 13.75 -3.35
C ASN A 81 11.37 13.41 -4.41
N PRO A 82 11.42 13.99 -5.62
CA PRO A 82 10.39 13.79 -6.64
C PRO A 82 10.33 12.35 -7.15
N ALA A 83 11.42 11.58 -7.08
CA ALA A 83 11.40 10.17 -7.49
C ALA A 83 10.55 9.31 -6.54
N LEU A 84 10.62 9.59 -5.23
CA LEU A 84 9.79 8.95 -4.21
C LEU A 84 8.32 9.33 -4.36
N ALA A 85 8.06 10.64 -4.52
CA ALA A 85 6.72 11.16 -4.72
C ALA A 85 6.04 10.54 -5.95
N MET A 86 6.75 10.53 -7.09
CA MET A 86 6.25 9.96 -8.34
C MET A 86 5.95 8.47 -8.22
N TYR A 87 6.84 7.71 -7.55
CA TYR A 87 6.64 6.28 -7.34
C TYR A 87 5.37 6.01 -6.50
N ALA A 88 5.15 6.77 -5.42
CA ALA A 88 3.97 6.60 -4.58
C ALA A 88 2.67 6.97 -5.30
N VAL A 89 2.66 8.07 -6.07
CA VAL A 89 1.52 8.47 -6.90
C VAL A 89 1.19 7.39 -7.94
N ASP A 90 2.19 6.86 -8.64
CA ASP A 90 1.96 5.77 -9.60
C ASP A 90 1.47 4.49 -8.92
N SER A 91 1.99 4.18 -7.73
CA SER A 91 1.54 3.04 -6.93
C SER A 91 0.06 3.16 -6.53
N PHE A 92 -0.38 4.34 -6.11
CA PHE A 92 -1.80 4.60 -5.89
C PHE A 92 -2.62 4.36 -7.16
N ARG A 93 -2.19 4.93 -8.29
CA ARG A 93 -2.86 4.76 -9.57
C ARG A 93 -3.02 3.28 -9.93
N GLN A 94 -1.95 2.51 -9.84
CA GLN A 94 -1.96 1.07 -10.15
C GLN A 94 -2.91 0.30 -9.23
N LEU A 95 -2.82 0.50 -7.91
CA LEU A 95 -3.67 -0.17 -6.94
C LEU A 95 -5.15 0.22 -7.10
N SER A 96 -5.44 1.49 -7.36
CA SER A 96 -6.79 1.98 -7.62
C SER A 96 -7.39 1.36 -8.88
N ILE A 97 -6.64 1.32 -9.99
CA ILE A 97 -7.11 0.68 -11.23
C ILE A 97 -7.46 -0.80 -10.99
N GLN A 98 -6.68 -1.51 -10.17
CA GLN A 98 -7.02 -2.90 -9.84
C GLN A 98 -8.22 -3.00 -8.90
N TYR A 99 -8.28 -2.18 -7.84
CA TYR A 99 -9.36 -2.25 -6.85
C TYR A 99 -10.72 -1.89 -7.46
N LEU A 100 -10.76 -0.91 -8.36
CA LEU A 100 -11.98 -0.46 -9.03
C LEU A 100 -12.56 -1.46 -10.04
N LYS A 101 -11.81 -2.49 -10.44
CA LYS A 101 -12.34 -3.61 -11.25
C LYS A 101 -13.28 -4.52 -10.47
N ARG A 102 -13.29 -4.42 -9.14
CA ARG A 102 -14.10 -5.26 -8.26
C ARG A 102 -15.49 -4.66 -8.13
N ASP A 103 -16.51 -5.51 -8.15
CA ASP A 103 -17.89 -5.06 -7.91
C ASP A 103 -18.01 -4.31 -6.58
N GLU A 104 -18.84 -3.27 -6.55
CA GLU A 104 -19.17 -2.56 -5.32
C GLU A 104 -20.56 -2.99 -4.83
N LEU A 105 -20.68 -3.23 -3.51
CA LEU A 105 -21.97 -3.54 -2.91
C LEU A 105 -22.68 -2.23 -2.60
N GLU A 106 -23.94 -2.08 -3.00
CA GLU A 106 -24.72 -0.83 -2.90
C GLU A 106 -24.74 -0.18 -1.50
N VAL A 107 -24.55 -0.98 -0.44
CA VAL A 107 -24.61 -0.52 0.96
C VAL A 107 -23.23 -0.11 1.52
N PHE A 108 -22.14 -0.43 0.82
CA PHE A 108 -20.79 -0.16 1.30
C PHE A 108 -19.93 0.59 0.27
N GLU A 109 -19.60 1.84 0.60
CA GLU A 109 -18.70 2.71 -0.17
C GLU A 109 -17.21 2.31 -0.05
N PHE A 110 -16.86 1.05 -0.32
CA PHE A 110 -15.49 0.56 -0.19
C PHE A 110 -14.55 1.19 -1.21
N GLN A 111 -14.98 1.38 -2.47
CA GLN A 111 -14.16 1.98 -3.51
C GLN A 111 -13.89 3.45 -3.20
N LYS A 112 -14.91 4.19 -2.76
CA LYS A 112 -14.75 5.58 -2.32
C LYS A 112 -13.77 5.72 -1.14
N ARG A 113 -13.91 4.86 -0.13
CA ARG A 113 -12.97 4.82 1.00
C ARG A 113 -11.55 4.46 0.55
N PHE A 114 -11.42 3.56 -0.42
CA PHE A 114 -10.13 3.18 -0.99
C PHE A 114 -9.45 4.38 -1.66
N LEU A 115 -10.21 5.20 -2.39
CA LEU A 115 -9.70 6.36 -3.13
C LEU A 115 -9.45 7.60 -2.26
N LYS A 116 -10.00 7.67 -1.05
CA LYS A 116 -9.87 8.83 -0.14
C LYS A 116 -8.44 9.42 -0.02
N PRO A 117 -7.36 8.63 0.04
CA PRO A 117 -6.00 9.18 0.13
C PRO A 117 -5.60 10.06 -1.05
N LEU A 118 -6.19 9.84 -2.25
CA LEU A 118 -5.90 10.64 -3.44
C LEU A 118 -6.34 12.10 -3.29
N GLU A 119 -7.34 12.40 -2.46
CA GLU A 119 -7.79 13.77 -2.19
C GLU A 119 -6.70 14.64 -1.53
N THR A 120 -5.75 14.01 -0.85
CA THR A 120 -4.63 14.70 -0.18
C THR A 120 -3.43 14.89 -1.11
N VAL A 121 -3.27 13.98 -2.08
CA VAL A 121 -2.05 13.85 -2.89
C VAL A 121 -2.17 14.56 -4.25
N MET A 122 -3.38 14.64 -4.82
CA MET A 122 -3.67 15.21 -6.14
C MET A 122 -4.33 16.59 -6.02
#